data_AF-A0A512HRN7-F1
#
_entry.id   AF-A0A512HRN7-F1
#
_cell.length_a   1.000
_cell.length_b   1.000
_cell.length_c   1.000
_cell.angle_alpha   90.00
_cell.angle_beta   90.00
_cell.angle_gamma   90.00
#
_symmetry.space_group_name_H-M   'P 1'
#
loop_
_entity.id
_entity.type
_entity.pdbx_description
1 polymer ?
#
loop_
_entity_poly.entity_id
_entity_poly.type
_entity_poly.pdbx_seq_one_letter_code
_entity_poly.pdbx_strand_id
1 'polypeptide(L)'
;MMWRVRTTLEDRPGVLAEIALACGKAGLNIESMQVFPGDPTVVDEFVVTAPEGFTDVQVAEVFDDAGGSGVAVTRTDPRDVVDEPTRYLNGVHEVLEGGRDVEEVLRELLETTPPDVADYAGHDVLDLRRRNGTSLRISRAVPFTSIERARAQALLSLVSDAGADLPPMQPTTVQRLPLVRPATLADIDAVAALHQRCSAETLYHRYQVPLRMPMTTRFTRRLVLPESGVAVVVQSGLDVVGHGVLERSGDDWRFHVLVEDAWQGRGVGSLLVRQGAGRARALGAERLTFVTAGSNDRLLRAVGGAGFAARVERHDGAVHITVGLATVTPIEG
;
A
#
# COMPACT_ATOMS: atom_id res chain seq x y z
N MET A 1 25.15 13.78 -38.08
CA MET A 1 24.83 12.59 -37.26
C MET A 1 25.08 12.94 -35.80
N MET A 2 24.30 12.41 -34.85
CA MET A 2 24.44 12.75 -33.45
C MET A 2 25.13 11.63 -32.66
N TRP A 3 26.02 12.04 -31.77
CA TRP A 3 26.88 11.14 -30.99
C TRP A 3 26.88 11.57 -29.53
N ARG A 4 26.86 10.59 -28.62
CA ARG A 4 27.15 10.78 -27.21
C ARG A 4 28.62 10.41 -26.98
N VAL A 5 29.36 11.29 -26.32
CA VAL A 5 30.79 11.12 -26.04
C VAL A 5 30.99 11.23 -24.55
N ARG A 6 31.51 10.17 -23.94
CA ARG A 6 31.88 10.14 -22.52
C ARG A 6 33.40 10.12 -22.42
N THR A 7 33.98 11.05 -21.69
CA THR A 7 35.43 11.19 -21.55
C THR A 7 35.80 11.59 -20.13
N THR A 8 37.00 11.23 -19.69
CA THR A 8 37.57 11.66 -18.41
C THR A 8 38.58 12.78 -18.64
N LEU A 9 38.42 13.89 -17.92
CA LEU A 9 39.22 15.10 -18.01
C LEU A 9 39.85 15.43 -16.65
N GLU A 10 40.94 16.19 -16.66
CA GLU A 10 41.49 16.77 -15.43
C GLU A 10 40.53 17.83 -14.87
N ASP A 11 40.27 17.81 -13.55
CA ASP A 11 39.43 18.82 -12.90
C ASP A 11 40.23 20.12 -12.65
N ARG A 12 40.50 20.87 -13.72
CA ARG A 12 41.15 22.19 -13.66
C ARG A 12 40.54 23.18 -14.63
N PRO A 13 40.61 24.49 -14.33
CA PRO A 13 40.12 25.53 -15.24
C PRO A 13 40.77 25.44 -16.63
N GLY A 14 39.96 25.60 -17.68
CA GLY A 14 40.41 25.70 -19.07
C GLY A 14 40.29 24.42 -19.90
N VAL A 15 40.22 23.23 -19.28
CA VAL A 15 40.15 21.95 -20.02
C VAL A 15 38.90 21.88 -20.92
N LEU A 16 37.75 22.33 -20.42
CA LEU A 16 36.52 22.41 -21.23
C LEU A 16 36.63 23.38 -22.41
N ALA A 17 37.43 24.44 -22.29
CA ALA A 17 37.65 25.36 -23.40
C ALA A 17 38.49 24.70 -24.50
N GLU A 18 39.43 23.84 -24.15
CA GLU A 18 40.23 23.04 -25.09
C GLU A 18 39.33 22.07 -25.87
N ILE A 19 38.42 21.36 -25.18
CA ILE A 19 37.42 20.47 -25.80
C ILE A 19 36.48 21.26 -26.73
N ALA A 20 35.91 22.37 -26.27
CA ALA A 20 35.00 23.18 -27.07
C ALA A 20 35.69 23.76 -28.32
N LEU A 21 36.95 24.17 -28.20
CA LEU A 21 37.76 24.66 -29.32
C LEU A 21 38.06 23.54 -30.34
N ALA A 22 38.39 22.33 -29.87
CA ALA A 22 38.63 21.18 -30.73
C ALA A 22 37.36 20.78 -31.50
N CYS A 23 36.21 20.72 -30.82
CA CYS A 23 34.91 20.49 -31.44
C CYS A 23 34.62 21.55 -32.52
N GLY A 24 34.81 22.83 -32.21
CA GLY A 24 34.60 23.93 -33.16
C GLY A 24 35.49 23.84 -34.40
N LYS A 25 36.76 23.44 -34.25
CA LYS A 25 37.69 23.22 -35.38
C LYS A 25 37.30 22.03 -36.25
N ALA A 26 36.78 20.97 -35.65
CA ALA A 26 36.32 19.77 -36.34
C ALA A 26 34.90 19.92 -36.94
N GLY A 27 34.21 21.04 -36.67
CA GLY A 27 32.84 21.27 -37.11
C GLY A 27 31.79 20.46 -36.32
N LEU A 28 32.14 20.02 -35.11
CA LEU A 28 31.22 19.37 -34.18
C LEU A 28 30.46 20.42 -33.38
N ASN A 29 29.13 20.37 -33.40
CA ASN A 29 28.29 21.20 -32.55
C ASN A 29 28.00 20.48 -31.23
N ILE A 30 28.23 21.12 -30.08
CA ILE A 30 27.89 20.56 -28.76
C ILE A 30 26.43 20.94 -28.46
N GLU A 31 25.54 19.95 -28.47
CA GLU A 31 24.10 20.13 -28.23
C GLU A 31 23.78 20.16 -26.74
N SER A 32 24.45 19.29 -25.97
CA SER A 32 24.32 19.25 -24.52
C SER A 32 25.59 18.73 -23.87
N MET A 33 25.79 19.09 -22.61
CA MET A 33 26.91 18.62 -21.81
C MET A 33 26.44 18.33 -20.39
N GLN A 34 26.95 17.25 -19.82
CA GLN A 34 26.80 16.94 -18.42
C GLN A 34 28.15 16.66 -17.78
N VAL A 35 28.38 17.31 -16.64
CA VAL A 35 29.59 17.16 -15.83
C VAL A 35 29.31 16.18 -14.70
N PHE A 36 30.21 15.22 -14.51
CA PHE A 36 30.21 14.30 -13.38
C PHE A 36 31.48 14.49 -12.55
N PRO A 37 31.43 15.36 -11.51
CA PRO A 37 32.58 15.66 -10.67
C PRO A 37 33.16 14.42 -10.01
N GLY A 38 34.48 14.31 -10.07
CA GLY A 38 35.29 13.40 -9.29
C GLY A 38 36.53 14.12 -8.78
N ASP A 39 37.27 13.48 -7.88
CA ASP A 39 38.53 13.99 -7.35
C ASP A 39 39.61 12.94 -7.61
N PRO A 40 40.65 13.20 -8.43
CA PRO A 40 41.06 14.49 -9.02
C PRO A 40 40.62 14.71 -10.49
N THR A 41 39.75 13.85 -11.03
CA THR A 41 39.33 13.88 -12.44
C THR A 41 37.82 13.98 -12.55
N VAL A 42 37.36 14.60 -13.62
CA VAL A 42 35.95 14.78 -13.93
C VAL A 42 35.58 13.91 -15.12
N VAL A 43 34.46 13.20 -15.03
CA VAL A 43 33.92 12.48 -16.19
C VAL A 43 32.89 13.41 -16.81
N ASP A 44 33.05 13.72 -18.09
CA ASP A 44 32.12 14.56 -18.83
C ASP A 44 31.46 13.78 -19.94
N GLU A 45 30.18 14.06 -20.13
CA GLU A 45 29.39 13.52 -21.22
C GLU A 45 28.89 14.65 -22.11
N PHE A 46 29.13 14.52 -23.40
CA PHE A 46 28.76 15.47 -24.43
C PHE A 46 27.82 14.81 -25.41
N VAL A 47 26.79 15.51 -25.84
CA VAL A 47 26.04 15.16 -27.04
C VAL A 47 26.48 16.12 -28.13
N VAL A 48 27.00 15.57 -29.23
CA VAL A 48 27.50 16.36 -30.35
C VAL A 48 26.84 15.99 -31.66
N THR A 49 26.57 16.99 -32.49
CA THR A 49 26.19 16.80 -33.88
C THR A 49 27.42 16.96 -34.76
N ALA A 50 27.75 15.90 -35.50
CA ALA A 50 28.84 15.86 -36.45
C ALA A 50 28.36 16.03 -37.90
N PRO A 51 29.21 16.55 -38.81
CA PRO A 51 28.96 16.58 -40.24
C PRO A 51 28.66 15.19 -40.83
N GLU A 52 28.07 15.16 -42.02
CA GLU A 52 27.81 13.90 -42.72
C GLU A 52 29.12 13.18 -43.07
N GLY A 53 29.18 11.86 -42.87
CA GLY A 53 30.38 11.05 -43.11
C GLY A 53 31.35 10.91 -41.93
N PHE A 54 31.17 11.66 -40.83
CA PHE A 54 31.96 11.46 -39.61
C PHE A 54 31.70 10.10 -38.97
N THR A 55 32.77 9.38 -38.63
CA THR A 55 32.72 8.12 -37.90
C THR A 55 32.83 8.32 -36.39
N ASP A 56 32.43 7.31 -35.62
CA ASP A 56 32.62 7.21 -34.17
C ASP A 56 34.10 7.35 -33.78
N VAL A 57 35.01 6.71 -34.53
CA VAL A 57 36.47 6.81 -34.32
C VAL A 57 36.95 8.25 -34.49
N GLN A 58 36.51 8.94 -35.54
CA GLN A 58 36.90 10.34 -35.79
C GLN A 58 36.38 11.28 -34.70
N VAL A 59 35.17 11.03 -34.18
CA VAL A 59 34.65 11.77 -33.03
C VAL A 59 35.49 11.49 -31.79
N ALA A 60 35.86 10.23 -31.54
CA ALA A 60 36.69 9.86 -30.39
C ALA A 60 38.06 10.54 -30.44
N GLU A 61 38.70 10.55 -31.61
CA GLU A 61 40.00 11.20 -31.84
C GLU A 61 39.96 12.70 -31.49
N VAL A 62 38.90 13.42 -31.86
CA VAL A 62 38.77 14.86 -31.52
C VAL A 62 38.78 15.10 -30.01
N PHE A 63 38.15 14.23 -29.23
CA PHE A 63 38.10 14.36 -27.77
C PHE A 63 39.38 13.87 -27.09
N ASP A 64 40.01 12.80 -27.61
CA ASP A 64 41.28 12.26 -27.11
C ASP A 64 42.43 13.27 -27.33
N ASP A 65 42.54 13.82 -28.55
CA ASP A 65 43.53 14.85 -28.91
C ASP A 65 43.37 16.14 -28.10
N ALA A 66 42.15 16.41 -27.61
CA ALA A 66 41.82 17.56 -26.77
C ALA A 66 42.07 17.30 -25.28
N GLY A 67 42.71 16.20 -24.91
CA GLY A 67 43.08 15.85 -23.54
C GLY A 67 42.06 14.96 -22.82
N GLY A 68 41.07 14.45 -23.54
CA GLY A 68 40.18 13.39 -23.07
C GLY A 68 40.92 12.08 -22.83
N SER A 69 40.48 11.31 -21.85
CA SER A 69 40.98 9.96 -21.60
C SER A 69 39.83 8.99 -21.37
N GLY A 70 39.98 7.75 -21.82
CA GLY A 70 38.89 6.77 -21.74
C GLY A 70 37.66 7.18 -22.55
N VAL A 71 37.87 7.79 -23.72
CA VAL A 71 36.82 8.29 -24.60
C VAL A 71 35.97 7.12 -25.12
N ALA A 72 34.67 7.16 -24.83
CA ALA A 72 33.69 6.24 -25.36
C ALA A 72 32.66 7.02 -26.19
N VAL A 73 32.44 6.58 -27.43
CA VAL A 73 31.50 7.23 -28.36
C VAL A 73 30.39 6.26 -28.71
N THR A 74 29.15 6.70 -28.57
CA THR A 74 27.95 5.94 -28.96
C THR A 74 27.05 6.81 -29.83
N ARG A 75 26.31 6.17 -30.75
CA ARG A 75 25.34 6.86 -31.59
C ARG A 75 24.07 7.18 -30.79
N THR A 76 23.51 8.38 -30.95
CA THR A 76 22.26 8.79 -30.26
C THR A 76 21.26 9.40 -31.25
N ASP A 77 19.97 9.35 -30.93
CA ASP A 77 18.92 10.00 -31.72
C ASP A 77 18.68 11.45 -31.25
N PRO A 78 18.36 12.41 -32.13
CA PRO A 78 17.97 13.77 -31.74
C PRO A 78 16.83 13.86 -30.73
N ARG A 79 15.96 12.85 -30.66
CA ARG A 79 14.86 12.76 -29.68
C ARG A 79 15.33 12.39 -28.27
N ASP A 80 16.55 11.88 -28.14
CA ASP A 80 17.15 11.49 -26.86
C ASP A 80 17.79 12.69 -26.14
N VAL A 81 17.81 13.88 -26.77
CA VAL A 81 18.33 15.12 -26.17
C VAL A 81 17.25 15.76 -25.28
N VAL A 82 16.86 15.01 -24.26
CA VAL A 82 16.07 15.52 -23.13
C VAL A 82 17.04 15.72 -21.98
N ASP A 83 16.90 16.83 -21.23
CA ASP A 83 17.76 17.04 -20.07
C ASP A 83 17.62 15.88 -19.07
N GLU A 84 18.75 15.49 -18.50
CA GLU A 84 18.83 14.28 -17.68
C GLU A 84 17.88 14.32 -16.45
N PRO A 85 17.69 15.46 -15.74
CA PRO A 85 16.65 15.57 -14.71
C PRO A 85 15.25 15.23 -15.21
N THR A 86 14.83 15.79 -16.36
CA THR A 86 13.53 15.49 -16.96
C THR A 86 13.40 14.03 -17.36
N ARG A 87 14.47 13.40 -17.89
CA ARG A 87 14.47 11.95 -18.20
C ARG A 87 14.20 11.10 -16.97
N TYR A 88 14.87 11.37 -15.86
CA TYR A 88 14.65 10.63 -14.60
C TYR A 88 13.24 10.85 -14.05
N LEU A 89 12.70 12.07 -14.11
CA LEU A 89 11.31 12.35 -13.67
C LEU A 89 10.27 11.65 -14.55
N ASN A 90 10.48 11.61 -15.86
CA ASN A 90 9.63 10.85 -16.78
C ASN A 90 9.73 9.35 -16.51
N GLY A 91 10.93 8.83 -16.22
CA GLY A 91 11.12 7.43 -15.81
C GLY A 91 10.33 7.09 -14.54
N VAL A 92 10.31 7.98 -13.55
CA VAL A 92 9.44 7.82 -12.36
C VAL A 92 7.97 7.75 -12.77
N HIS A 93 7.52 8.65 -13.65
CA HIS A 93 6.14 8.66 -14.14
C HIS A 93 5.76 7.37 -14.88
N GLU A 94 6.64 6.86 -15.74
CA GLU A 94 6.42 5.61 -16.47
C GLU A 94 6.29 4.39 -15.55
N VAL A 95 7.04 4.35 -14.46
CA VAL A 95 6.89 3.27 -13.48
C VAL A 95 5.59 3.41 -12.69
N LEU A 96 5.28 4.61 -12.18
CA LEU A 96 4.14 4.81 -11.27
C LEU A 96 2.78 4.81 -11.98
N GLU A 97 2.68 5.51 -13.11
CA GLU A 97 1.42 5.66 -13.86
C GLU A 97 1.35 4.70 -15.06
N GLY A 98 2.49 4.47 -15.71
CA GLY A 98 2.58 3.55 -16.85
C GLY A 98 2.67 2.07 -16.47
N GLY A 99 2.95 1.76 -15.18
CA GLY A 99 3.07 0.39 -14.68
C GLY A 99 4.28 -0.38 -15.25
N ARG A 100 5.28 0.33 -15.78
CA ARG A 100 6.51 -0.30 -16.30
C ARG A 100 7.35 -0.86 -15.17
N ASP A 101 8.12 -1.90 -15.48
CA ASP A 101 9.07 -2.44 -14.51
C ASP A 101 10.22 -1.45 -14.26
N VAL A 102 10.54 -1.22 -12.99
CA VAL A 102 11.57 -0.23 -12.58
C VAL A 102 12.98 -0.63 -13.00
N GLU A 103 13.28 -1.94 -13.10
CA GLU A 103 14.57 -2.39 -13.60
C GLU A 103 14.71 -2.09 -15.08
N GLU A 104 13.67 -2.32 -15.89
CA GLU A 104 13.68 -1.96 -17.32
C GLU A 104 13.91 -0.47 -17.52
N VAL A 105 13.16 0.39 -16.81
CA VAL A 105 13.30 1.85 -16.90
C VAL A 105 14.70 2.29 -16.45
N LEU A 106 15.24 1.74 -15.37
CA LEU A 106 16.59 2.05 -14.92
C LEU A 106 17.65 1.60 -15.91
N ARG A 107 17.47 0.46 -16.59
CA ARG A 107 18.39 0.00 -17.63
C ARG A 107 18.41 0.93 -18.84
N GLU A 108 17.27 1.48 -19.22
CA GLU A 108 17.16 2.48 -20.29
C GLU A 108 17.82 3.81 -19.88
N LEU A 109 17.51 4.33 -18.68
CA LEU A 109 18.09 5.58 -18.17
C LEU A 109 19.60 5.51 -17.97
N LEU A 110 20.12 4.35 -17.54
CA LEU A 110 21.55 4.12 -17.36
C LEU A 110 22.25 3.63 -18.63
N GLU A 111 21.49 3.50 -19.72
CA GLU A 111 21.94 3.05 -21.04
C GLU A 111 22.62 1.68 -20.99
N THR A 112 22.21 0.86 -20.04
CA THR A 112 22.66 -0.52 -19.87
C THR A 112 21.75 -1.43 -20.69
N THR A 113 21.88 -1.37 -22.01
CA THR A 113 21.33 -2.43 -22.87
C THR A 113 21.93 -3.75 -22.38
N PRO A 114 21.13 -4.81 -22.13
CA PRO A 114 21.68 -6.06 -21.63
C PRO A 114 22.76 -6.56 -22.60
N PRO A 115 24.03 -6.72 -22.18
CA PRO A 115 24.98 -7.42 -23.01
C PRO A 115 24.51 -8.86 -23.16
N ASP A 116 24.52 -9.35 -24.40
CA ASP A 116 24.63 -10.79 -24.63
C ASP A 116 25.99 -11.25 -24.04
N VAL A 117 26.05 -12.48 -23.52
CA VAL A 117 27.20 -13.22 -22.95
C VAL A 117 27.80 -12.83 -21.57
N ALA A 118 27.41 -13.60 -20.55
CA ALA A 118 28.22 -14.61 -19.82
C ALA A 118 29.72 -14.40 -19.45
N ASP A 119 30.27 -13.19 -19.37
CA ASP A 119 31.60 -12.99 -18.77
C ASP A 119 31.61 -11.82 -17.75
N TYR A 120 31.52 -12.17 -16.46
CA TYR A 120 31.39 -11.23 -15.34
C TYR A 120 32.70 -10.53 -14.93
N ALA A 121 33.81 -10.73 -15.66
CA ALA A 121 35.12 -10.20 -15.28
C ALA A 121 35.34 -8.79 -15.88
N GLY A 122 35.08 -7.73 -15.10
CA GLY A 122 35.49 -6.36 -15.42
C GLY A 122 34.37 -5.32 -15.50
N HIS A 123 33.11 -5.70 -15.33
CA HIS A 123 31.99 -4.75 -15.27
C HIS A 123 31.92 -4.04 -13.92
N ASP A 124 31.59 -2.74 -13.93
CA ASP A 124 31.17 -2.05 -12.71
C ASP A 124 29.73 -2.46 -12.36
N VAL A 125 29.48 -2.66 -11.07
CA VAL A 125 28.22 -3.19 -10.55
C VAL A 125 27.57 -2.13 -9.66
N LEU A 126 26.37 -1.73 -10.07
CA LEU A 126 25.50 -0.85 -9.32
C LEU A 126 24.53 -1.69 -8.48
N ASP A 127 24.76 -1.70 -7.17
CA ASP A 127 23.87 -2.31 -6.18
C ASP A 127 22.92 -1.25 -5.59
N LEU A 128 21.65 -1.33 -5.98
CA LEU A 128 20.59 -0.44 -5.50
C LEU A 128 19.77 -1.13 -4.42
N ARG A 129 19.51 -0.43 -3.32
CA ARG A 129 18.74 -0.98 -2.19
C ARG A 129 17.29 -0.55 -2.26
N ARG A 130 16.38 -1.51 -2.20
CA ARG A 130 14.95 -1.26 -1.98
C ARG A 130 14.66 -1.15 -0.48
N ARG A 131 13.56 -0.46 -0.15
CA ARG A 131 13.13 -0.27 1.25
C ARG A 131 12.79 -1.58 1.97
N ASN A 132 12.28 -2.56 1.25
CA ASN A 132 11.95 -3.89 1.78
C ASN A 132 13.19 -4.77 2.08
N GLY A 133 14.40 -4.23 1.92
CA GLY A 133 15.66 -4.93 2.17
C GLY A 133 16.18 -5.77 1.00
N THR A 134 15.41 -5.90 -0.09
CA THR A 134 15.90 -6.52 -1.33
C THR A 134 16.77 -5.54 -2.13
N SER A 135 17.61 -6.08 -3.02
CA SER A 135 18.52 -5.29 -3.84
C SER A 135 18.29 -5.54 -5.32
N LEU A 136 18.40 -4.48 -6.13
CA LEU A 136 18.43 -4.54 -7.59
C LEU A 136 19.88 -4.32 -8.05
N ARG A 137 20.35 -5.16 -8.97
CA ARG A 137 21.74 -5.13 -9.46
C ARG A 137 21.78 -4.87 -10.97
N ILE A 138 22.46 -3.80 -11.36
CA ILE A 138 22.69 -3.43 -12.76
C ILE A 138 24.20 -3.37 -12.99
N SER A 139 24.69 -3.90 -14.12
CA SER A 139 26.12 -3.90 -14.44
C SER A 139 26.36 -3.45 -15.87
N ARG A 140 27.48 -2.75 -16.10
CA ARG A 140 27.92 -2.32 -17.44
C ARG A 140 29.44 -2.22 -17.51
N ALA A 141 30.00 -2.22 -18.72
CA ALA A 141 31.46 -2.23 -18.92
C ALA A 141 32.12 -0.90 -18.53
N VAL A 142 31.42 0.23 -18.71
CA VAL A 142 31.90 1.56 -18.33
C VAL A 142 31.51 1.87 -16.87
N PRO A 143 32.43 2.33 -16.01
CA PRO A 143 32.10 2.62 -14.61
C PRO A 143 30.93 3.59 -14.43
N PHE A 144 30.12 3.36 -13.40
CA PHE A 144 29.10 4.30 -12.94
C PHE A 144 29.76 5.43 -12.14
N THR A 145 29.39 6.66 -12.47
CA THR A 145 29.74 7.86 -11.69
C THR A 145 28.95 7.88 -10.38
N SER A 146 29.46 8.60 -9.38
CA SER A 146 28.76 8.83 -8.11
C SER A 146 27.35 9.39 -8.30
N ILE A 147 27.16 10.30 -9.26
CA ILE A 147 25.87 10.93 -9.59
C ILE A 147 24.90 9.92 -10.21
N GLU A 148 25.34 9.08 -11.15
CA GLU A 148 24.49 8.01 -11.71
C GLU A 148 24.01 7.07 -10.59
N ARG A 149 24.92 6.66 -9.70
CA ARG A 149 24.55 5.82 -8.54
C ARG A 149 23.52 6.53 -7.65
N ALA A 150 23.72 7.83 -7.37
CA ALA A 150 22.83 8.60 -6.52
C ALA A 150 21.44 8.80 -7.16
N ARG A 151 21.37 9.11 -8.46
CA ARG A 151 20.10 9.31 -9.17
C ARG A 151 19.33 8.01 -9.31
N ALA A 152 19.99 6.91 -9.66
CA ALA A 152 19.37 5.60 -9.74
C ALA A 152 18.83 5.15 -8.37
N GLN A 153 19.60 5.36 -7.29
CA GLN A 153 19.13 5.09 -5.94
C GLN A 153 17.97 6.02 -5.54
N ALA A 154 18.00 7.30 -5.91
CA ALA A 154 16.93 8.25 -5.61
C ALA A 154 15.64 7.89 -6.36
N LEU A 155 15.71 7.55 -7.65
CA LEU A 155 14.57 7.05 -8.43
C LEU A 155 14.02 5.76 -7.80
N LEU A 156 14.89 4.79 -7.52
CA LEU A 156 14.46 3.53 -6.90
C LEU A 156 13.83 3.77 -5.53
N SER A 157 14.38 4.67 -4.71
CA SER A 157 13.81 5.04 -3.42
C SER A 157 12.45 5.72 -3.60
N LEU A 158 12.33 6.69 -4.50
CA LEU A 158 11.08 7.41 -4.77
C LEU A 158 9.98 6.46 -5.27
N VAL A 159 10.32 5.59 -6.22
CA VAL A 159 9.42 4.55 -6.73
C VAL A 159 9.18 3.46 -5.69
N SER A 160 10.12 3.19 -4.78
CA SER A 160 9.90 2.26 -3.66
C SER A 160 9.17 2.91 -2.49
N ASP A 161 9.05 4.23 -2.45
CA ASP A 161 8.28 5.00 -1.47
C ASP A 161 6.87 5.26 -2.00
N ALA A 162 6.72 5.45 -3.32
CA ALA A 162 5.44 5.53 -4.01
C ALA A 162 4.86 4.13 -4.29
N GLY A 163 5.71 3.17 -4.63
CA GLY A 163 5.47 1.72 -4.69
C GLY A 163 5.74 1.01 -3.35
N ALA A 164 6.12 1.76 -2.30
CA ALA A 164 5.63 1.42 -0.97
C ALA A 164 4.15 1.75 -1.01
N ASP A 165 3.42 0.80 -1.54
CA ASP A 165 1.98 0.69 -1.44
C ASP A 165 1.53 1.13 -0.03
N LEU A 166 1.05 2.38 0.07
CA LEU A 166 -0.36 2.51 0.36
C LEU A 166 -1.06 1.83 -0.81
N PRO A 167 -1.49 0.56 -0.65
CA PRO A 167 -2.00 -0.22 -1.77
C PRO A 167 -3.14 0.55 -2.45
N PRO A 168 -3.33 0.43 -3.79
CA PRO A 168 -4.32 1.18 -4.55
C PRO A 168 -5.72 0.87 -4.05
N MET A 169 -6.21 1.55 -3.00
CA MET A 169 -7.37 1.15 -2.18
C MET A 169 -7.76 -0.33 -2.36
N GLN A 170 -6.81 -1.26 -2.20
CA GLN A 170 -7.19 -2.66 -2.10
C GLN A 170 -7.80 -2.79 -0.71
N PRO A 171 -8.97 -3.43 -0.56
CA PRO A 171 -9.55 -3.64 0.75
C PRO A 171 -8.49 -4.32 1.62
N THR A 172 -8.02 -3.57 2.60
CA THR A 172 -6.88 -3.94 3.43
C THR A 172 -7.14 -5.33 4.03
N THR A 173 -6.19 -6.25 3.94
CA THR A 173 -6.20 -7.52 4.69
C THR A 173 -5.65 -7.39 6.11
N VAL A 174 -5.28 -6.18 6.53
CA VAL A 174 -5.58 -5.76 7.89
C VAL A 174 -7.10 -5.73 7.93
N GLN A 175 -7.74 -6.74 8.54
CA GLN A 175 -9.14 -6.60 8.95
C GLN A 175 -9.25 -5.21 9.54
N ARG A 176 -9.86 -4.25 8.83
CA ARG A 176 -10.26 -3.00 9.46
C ARG A 176 -11.06 -3.49 10.64
N LEU A 177 -10.53 -3.33 11.85
CA LEU A 177 -11.18 -3.82 13.05
C LEU A 177 -12.61 -3.29 12.93
N PRO A 178 -13.60 -4.18 12.80
CA PRO A 178 -14.93 -3.77 12.42
C PRO A 178 -15.36 -2.66 13.39
N LEU A 179 -15.71 -1.49 12.86
CA LEU A 179 -15.98 -0.33 13.69
C LEU A 179 -17.29 -0.59 14.43
N VAL A 180 -17.23 -0.64 15.76
CA VAL A 180 -18.44 -0.71 16.57
C VAL A 180 -18.84 0.69 16.99
N ARG A 181 -20.05 1.09 16.63
CA ARG A 181 -20.62 2.39 16.99
C ARG A 181 -22.09 2.24 17.40
N PRO A 182 -22.65 3.19 18.16
CA PRO A 182 -24.09 3.27 18.38
C PRO A 182 -24.83 3.29 17.03
N ALA A 183 -25.97 2.60 16.99
CA ALA A 183 -26.88 2.65 15.86
C ALA A 183 -27.70 3.96 15.91
N THR A 184 -28.02 4.50 14.74
CA THR A 184 -28.83 5.71 14.57
C THR A 184 -29.92 5.45 13.54
N LEU A 185 -30.96 6.29 13.47
CA LEU A 185 -32.04 6.11 12.48
C LEU A 185 -31.57 6.04 11.02
N ALA A 186 -30.36 6.53 10.70
CA ALA A 186 -29.75 6.38 9.37
C ALA A 186 -29.36 4.91 9.05
N ASP A 187 -29.23 4.04 10.06
CA ASP A 187 -28.83 2.64 9.91
C ASP A 187 -30.00 1.70 9.62
N ILE A 188 -31.25 2.20 9.50
CA ILE A 188 -32.43 1.37 9.25
C ILE A 188 -32.23 0.50 8.01
N ASP A 189 -31.82 1.08 6.89
CA ASP A 189 -31.65 0.32 5.64
C ASP A 189 -30.46 -0.64 5.72
N ALA A 190 -29.37 -0.22 6.36
CA ALA A 190 -28.18 -1.05 6.55
C ALA A 190 -28.45 -2.27 7.45
N VAL A 191 -29.23 -2.09 8.52
CA VAL A 191 -29.66 -3.20 9.39
C VAL A 191 -30.65 -4.10 8.66
N ALA A 192 -31.58 -3.57 7.86
CA ALA A 192 -32.47 -4.40 7.04
C ALA A 192 -31.66 -5.25 6.04
N ALA A 193 -30.66 -4.66 5.38
CA ALA A 193 -29.78 -5.35 4.44
C ALA A 193 -28.95 -6.44 5.13
N LEU A 194 -28.40 -6.19 6.33
CA LEU A 194 -27.74 -7.21 7.14
C LEU A 194 -28.63 -8.45 7.33
N HIS A 195 -29.90 -8.26 7.71
CA HIS A 195 -30.82 -9.38 7.95
C HIS A 195 -31.17 -10.15 6.67
N GLN A 196 -31.19 -9.48 5.51
CA GLN A 196 -31.40 -10.12 4.21
C GLN A 196 -30.22 -11.01 3.79
N ARG A 197 -28.99 -10.66 4.19
CA ARG A 197 -27.79 -11.46 3.90
C ARG A 197 -27.59 -12.63 4.85
N CYS A 198 -28.18 -12.59 6.04
CA CYS A 198 -28.09 -13.67 7.02
C CYS A 198 -28.88 -14.93 6.57
N SER A 199 -28.32 -16.11 6.87
CA SER A 199 -29.02 -17.38 6.66
C SER A 199 -30.23 -17.52 7.58
N ALA A 200 -31.18 -18.38 7.18
CA ALA A 200 -32.35 -18.72 7.99
C ALA A 200 -31.95 -19.32 9.35
N GLU A 201 -30.86 -20.10 9.42
CA GLU A 201 -30.29 -20.64 10.65
C GLU A 201 -29.80 -19.52 11.58
N THR A 202 -29.00 -18.59 11.05
CA THR A 202 -28.47 -17.44 11.80
C THR A 202 -29.60 -16.55 12.35
N LEU A 203 -30.64 -16.30 11.56
CA LEU A 203 -31.83 -15.58 12.01
C LEU A 203 -32.62 -16.36 13.05
N TYR A 204 -32.83 -17.66 12.87
CA TYR A 204 -33.53 -18.50 13.85
C TYR A 204 -32.80 -18.55 15.20
N HIS A 205 -31.46 -18.60 15.19
CA HIS A 205 -30.68 -18.54 16.44
C HIS A 205 -30.83 -17.24 17.22
N ARG A 206 -31.12 -16.12 16.53
CA ARG A 206 -31.37 -14.82 17.17
C ARG A 206 -32.81 -14.63 17.59
N TYR A 207 -33.76 -15.01 16.74
CA TYR A 207 -35.18 -14.66 16.92
C TYR A 207 -36.03 -15.81 17.44
N GLN A 208 -35.57 -17.06 17.31
CA GLN A 208 -36.28 -18.30 17.67
C GLN A 208 -37.64 -18.47 16.98
N VAL A 209 -37.95 -17.62 16.00
CA VAL A 209 -39.14 -17.68 15.15
C VAL A 209 -38.73 -17.45 13.69
N PRO A 210 -39.41 -18.07 12.72
CA PRO A 210 -39.20 -17.75 11.31
C PRO A 210 -39.52 -16.29 11.03
N LEU A 211 -38.54 -15.56 10.49
CA LEU A 211 -38.73 -14.19 10.04
C LEU A 211 -39.26 -14.15 8.61
N ARG A 212 -40.26 -13.30 8.38
CA ARG A 212 -40.69 -12.95 7.02
C ARG A 212 -39.78 -11.87 6.45
N MET A 213 -39.32 -12.09 5.22
CA MET A 213 -38.45 -11.16 4.50
C MET A 213 -39.19 -10.55 3.29
N PRO A 214 -38.90 -9.28 2.93
CA PRO A 214 -38.03 -8.35 3.66
C PRO A 214 -38.67 -7.88 4.97
N MET A 215 -37.83 -7.51 5.94
CA MET A 215 -38.31 -6.96 7.21
C MET A 215 -39.09 -5.66 6.98
N THR A 216 -40.14 -5.46 7.77
CA THR A 216 -40.88 -4.19 7.76
C THR A 216 -40.02 -3.07 8.34
N THR A 217 -40.15 -1.85 7.79
CA THR A 217 -39.45 -0.65 8.30
C THR A 217 -39.72 -0.42 9.79
N ARG A 218 -40.95 -0.71 10.25
CA ARG A 218 -41.32 -0.60 11.67
C ARG A 218 -40.48 -1.52 12.57
N PHE A 219 -40.29 -2.77 12.14
CA PHE A 219 -39.51 -3.74 12.89
C PHE A 219 -38.02 -3.34 12.92
N THR A 220 -37.46 -2.96 11.77
CA THR A 220 -36.06 -2.53 11.70
C THR A 220 -35.78 -1.25 12.50
N ARG A 221 -36.73 -0.30 12.51
CA ARG A 221 -36.62 0.90 13.35
C ARG A 221 -36.49 0.56 14.84
N ARG A 222 -37.22 -0.45 15.33
CA ARG A 222 -37.15 -0.89 16.74
C ARG A 222 -35.83 -1.59 17.08
N LEU A 223 -35.17 -2.18 16.08
CA LEU A 223 -33.85 -2.78 16.24
C LEU A 223 -32.74 -1.73 16.34
N VAL A 224 -32.88 -0.62 15.62
CA VAL A 224 -31.92 0.48 15.60
C VAL A 224 -32.13 1.47 16.75
N LEU A 225 -33.37 1.64 17.19
CA LEU A 225 -33.75 2.51 18.29
C LEU A 225 -34.70 1.74 19.25
N PRO A 226 -34.15 0.94 20.18
CA PRO A 226 -34.96 0.21 21.15
C PRO A 226 -35.65 1.17 22.13
N GLU A 227 -36.79 0.74 22.70
CA GLU A 227 -37.54 1.55 23.68
C GLU A 227 -36.77 1.75 25.00
N SER A 228 -35.91 0.80 25.34
CA SER A 228 -35.10 0.81 26.56
C SER A 228 -33.75 0.15 26.27
N GLY A 229 -32.67 0.93 26.39
CA GLY A 229 -31.30 0.48 26.15
C GLY A 229 -30.66 1.10 24.89
N VAL A 230 -29.72 0.39 24.26
CA VAL A 230 -28.88 0.92 23.18
C VAL A 230 -28.64 -0.14 22.11
N ALA A 231 -28.76 0.24 20.84
CA ALA A 231 -28.34 -0.59 19.72
C ALA A 231 -26.95 -0.17 19.23
N VAL A 232 -26.19 -1.16 18.76
CA VAL A 232 -24.86 -0.97 18.17
C VAL A 232 -24.78 -1.70 16.85
N VAL A 233 -24.07 -1.10 15.90
CA VAL A 233 -23.75 -1.73 14.62
C VAL A 233 -22.26 -1.97 14.53
N VAL A 234 -21.91 -3.07 13.87
CA VAL A 234 -20.56 -3.38 13.46
C VAL A 234 -20.45 -3.05 11.99
N GLN A 235 -19.64 -2.05 11.65
CA GLN A 235 -19.48 -1.57 10.30
C GLN A 235 -18.13 -2.04 9.72
N SER A 236 -18.16 -2.57 8.50
CA SER A 236 -16.97 -2.83 7.70
C SER A 236 -17.15 -2.18 6.33
N GLY A 237 -16.29 -1.21 6.01
CA GLY A 237 -16.49 -0.35 4.83
C GLY A 237 -17.81 0.42 4.93
N LEU A 238 -18.69 0.24 3.95
CA LEU A 238 -20.03 0.82 3.91
C LEU A 238 -21.12 -0.12 4.46
N ASP A 239 -20.77 -1.38 4.74
CA ASP A 239 -21.73 -2.40 5.15
C ASP A 239 -21.79 -2.56 6.67
N VAL A 240 -23.00 -2.76 7.18
CA VAL A 240 -23.22 -3.27 8.53
C VAL A 240 -23.18 -4.80 8.48
N VAL A 241 -22.22 -5.39 9.18
CA VAL A 241 -21.89 -6.83 9.16
C VAL A 241 -22.25 -7.54 10.47
N GLY A 242 -22.62 -6.76 11.48
CA GLY A 242 -23.09 -7.25 12.77
C GLY A 242 -23.95 -6.21 13.48
N HIS A 243 -24.82 -6.67 14.36
CA HIS A 243 -25.80 -5.84 15.04
C HIS A 243 -26.06 -6.36 16.45
N GLY A 244 -25.99 -5.47 17.44
CA GLY A 244 -26.22 -5.76 18.85
C GLY A 244 -27.34 -4.88 19.40
N VAL A 245 -28.26 -5.44 20.17
CA VAL A 245 -29.27 -4.66 20.91
C VAL A 245 -29.15 -4.98 22.38
N LEU A 246 -28.81 -3.97 23.16
CA LEU A 246 -28.89 -4.00 24.61
C LEU A 246 -30.27 -3.54 25.02
N GLU A 247 -31.02 -4.40 25.70
CA GLU A 247 -32.33 -4.11 26.25
C GLU A 247 -32.30 -4.19 27.77
N ARG A 248 -33.03 -3.26 28.41
CA ARG A 248 -33.23 -3.27 29.86
C ARG A 248 -34.72 -3.48 30.16
N SER A 249 -34.99 -4.49 30.99
CA SER A 249 -36.32 -4.80 31.51
C SER A 249 -36.26 -4.88 33.05
N GLY A 250 -36.58 -3.78 33.73
CA GLY A 250 -36.40 -3.67 35.18
C GLY A 250 -34.91 -3.70 35.54
N ASP A 251 -34.51 -4.72 36.31
CA ASP A 251 -33.12 -4.98 36.69
C ASP A 251 -32.42 -6.00 35.79
N ASP A 252 -33.14 -6.61 34.84
CA ASP A 252 -32.57 -7.56 33.89
C ASP A 252 -32.06 -6.85 32.64
N TRP A 253 -30.80 -7.12 32.31
CA TRP A 253 -30.11 -6.59 31.14
C TRP A 253 -29.85 -7.73 30.16
N ARG A 254 -30.32 -7.56 28.93
CA ARG A 254 -30.16 -8.56 27.87
C ARG A 254 -29.46 -7.99 26.65
N PHE A 255 -28.56 -8.77 26.06
CA PHE A 255 -27.89 -8.38 24.83
C PHE A 255 -28.11 -9.42 23.72
N HIS A 256 -28.74 -8.97 22.64
CA HIS A 256 -29.02 -9.79 21.46
C HIS A 256 -28.05 -9.47 20.34
N VAL A 257 -27.37 -10.50 19.81
CA VAL A 257 -26.31 -10.37 18.82
C VAL A 257 -26.72 -11.02 17.49
N LEU A 258 -26.41 -10.36 16.38
CA LEU A 258 -26.45 -10.91 15.02
C LEU A 258 -25.11 -10.64 14.36
N VAL A 259 -24.57 -11.64 13.68
CA VAL A 259 -23.37 -11.50 12.84
C VAL A 259 -23.67 -12.20 11.53
N GLU A 260 -23.46 -11.50 10.42
CA GLU A 260 -23.59 -12.07 9.08
C GLU A 260 -22.73 -13.32 8.92
N ASP A 261 -23.26 -14.35 8.26
CA ASP A 261 -22.62 -15.66 8.11
C ASP A 261 -21.16 -15.56 7.61
N ALA A 262 -20.89 -14.69 6.61
CA ALA A 262 -19.55 -14.47 6.05
C ALA A 262 -18.53 -13.87 7.05
N TRP A 263 -19.02 -13.25 8.14
CA TRP A 263 -18.24 -12.59 9.18
C TRP A 263 -18.13 -13.41 10.48
N GLN A 264 -18.78 -14.57 10.53
CA GLN A 264 -18.66 -15.48 11.67
C GLN A 264 -17.26 -16.11 11.73
N GLY A 265 -16.82 -16.50 12.93
CA GLY A 265 -15.47 -17.06 13.15
C GLY A 265 -14.33 -16.04 13.08
N ARG A 266 -14.60 -14.77 12.79
CA ARG A 266 -13.60 -13.68 12.67
C ARG A 266 -13.53 -12.77 13.91
N GLY A 267 -14.04 -13.21 15.06
CA GLY A 267 -14.01 -12.45 16.31
C GLY A 267 -15.07 -11.35 16.46
N VAL A 268 -15.92 -11.11 15.46
CA VAL A 268 -17.00 -10.09 15.51
C VAL A 268 -17.98 -10.33 16.67
N GLY A 269 -18.36 -11.59 16.92
CA GLY A 269 -19.24 -11.94 18.04
C GLY A 269 -18.62 -11.57 19.39
N SER A 270 -17.35 -11.90 19.62
CA SER A 270 -16.65 -11.55 20.86
C SER A 270 -16.45 -10.04 21.01
N LEU A 271 -16.25 -9.32 19.90
CA LEU A 271 -16.21 -7.86 19.89
C LEU A 271 -17.56 -7.27 20.33
N LEU A 272 -18.68 -7.75 19.78
CA LEU A 272 -20.03 -7.32 20.18
C LEU A 272 -20.33 -7.65 21.65
N VAL A 273 -19.90 -8.81 22.14
CA VAL A 273 -20.05 -9.19 23.55
C VAL A 273 -19.31 -8.21 24.47
N ARG A 274 -18.05 -7.86 24.18
CA ARG A 274 -17.30 -6.86 24.96
C ARG A 274 -17.97 -5.49 24.93
N GLN A 275 -18.44 -5.07 23.76
CA GLN A 275 -19.12 -3.78 23.58
C GLN A 275 -20.44 -3.72 24.33
N GLY A 276 -21.25 -4.78 24.28
CA GLY A 276 -22.50 -4.89 25.05
C GLY A 276 -22.25 -4.87 26.56
N ALA A 277 -21.24 -5.62 27.03
CA ALA A 277 -20.85 -5.66 28.44
C ALA A 277 -20.37 -4.30 28.97
N GLY A 278 -19.49 -3.62 28.22
CA GLY A 278 -18.99 -2.29 28.60
C GLY A 278 -20.09 -1.23 28.66
N ARG A 279 -21.04 -1.26 27.71
CA ARG A 279 -22.19 -0.35 27.68
C ARG A 279 -23.20 -0.64 28.78
N ALA A 280 -23.52 -1.92 29.02
CA ALA A 280 -24.38 -2.31 30.13
C ALA A 280 -23.78 -1.86 31.47
N ARG A 281 -22.46 -2.01 31.64
CA ARG A 281 -21.75 -1.56 32.83
C ARG A 281 -21.81 -0.04 33.00
N ALA A 282 -21.62 0.74 31.92
CA ALA A 282 -21.77 2.19 31.95
C ALA A 282 -23.19 2.63 32.36
N LEU A 283 -24.20 1.82 32.03
CA LEU A 283 -25.60 2.06 32.42
C LEU A 283 -25.97 1.48 33.81
N GLY A 284 -24.98 1.03 34.59
CA GLY A 284 -25.18 0.56 35.96
C GLY A 284 -25.54 -0.92 36.10
N ALA A 285 -25.43 -1.72 35.04
CA ALA A 285 -25.68 -3.15 35.14
C ALA A 285 -24.60 -3.87 35.98
N GLU A 286 -25.04 -4.77 36.85
CA GLU A 286 -24.14 -5.69 37.57
C GLU A 286 -23.92 -7.00 36.80
N ARG A 287 -24.91 -7.41 36.01
CA ARG A 287 -24.93 -8.65 35.25
C ARG A 287 -25.52 -8.40 33.86
N LEU A 288 -25.05 -9.16 32.87
CA LEU A 288 -25.59 -9.15 31.51
C LEU A 288 -25.94 -10.57 31.07
N THR A 289 -27.13 -10.74 30.50
CA THR A 289 -27.61 -12.03 30.00
C THR A 289 -27.65 -12.03 28.47
N PHE A 290 -27.08 -13.06 27.87
CA PHE A 290 -27.24 -13.36 26.44
C PHE A 290 -28.20 -14.54 26.30
N VAL A 291 -29.14 -14.44 25.35
CA VAL A 291 -30.12 -15.50 25.08
C VAL A 291 -29.96 -15.98 23.65
N THR A 292 -29.88 -17.30 23.46
CA THR A 292 -29.84 -17.92 22.13
C THR A 292 -30.54 -19.27 22.11
N ALA A 293 -30.79 -19.82 20.93
CA ALA A 293 -31.32 -21.17 20.76
C ALA A 293 -30.36 -22.23 21.33
N GLY A 294 -30.92 -23.34 21.83
CA GLY A 294 -30.21 -24.41 22.53
C GLY A 294 -29.08 -25.07 21.74
N SER A 295 -29.18 -25.03 20.41
CA SER A 295 -28.19 -25.59 19.48
C SER A 295 -27.07 -24.61 19.10
N ASN A 296 -27.10 -23.35 19.57
CA ASN A 296 -26.14 -22.33 19.17
C ASN A 296 -24.95 -22.21 20.13
N ASP A 297 -23.99 -23.13 20.02
CA ASP A 297 -22.76 -23.07 20.81
C ASP A 297 -21.81 -21.92 20.35
N ARG A 298 -22.10 -21.24 19.23
CA ARG A 298 -21.25 -20.13 18.74
C ARG A 298 -21.28 -18.95 19.72
N LEU A 299 -22.43 -18.67 20.34
CA LEU A 299 -22.54 -17.57 21.31
C LEU A 299 -21.78 -17.88 22.61
N LEU A 300 -21.81 -19.12 23.08
CA LEU A 300 -20.99 -19.57 24.22
C LEU A 300 -19.50 -19.35 23.95
N ARG A 301 -19.03 -19.74 22.76
CA ARG A 301 -17.64 -19.49 22.34
C ARG A 301 -17.33 -18.00 22.23
N ALA A 302 -18.26 -17.19 21.72
CA ALA A 302 -18.07 -15.74 21.62
C ALA A 302 -17.92 -15.09 22.99
N VAL A 303 -18.69 -15.52 24.00
CA VAL A 303 -18.59 -15.06 25.40
C VAL A 303 -17.26 -15.48 26.02
N GLY A 304 -16.84 -16.74 25.85
CA GLY A 304 -15.53 -17.21 26.32
C GLY A 304 -14.36 -16.46 25.65
N GLY A 305 -14.40 -16.29 24.32
CA GLY A 305 -13.40 -15.53 23.56
C GLY A 305 -13.40 -14.02 23.85
N ALA A 306 -14.46 -13.51 24.49
CA ALA A 306 -14.50 -12.16 25.03
C ALA A 306 -13.85 -12.03 26.42
N GLY A 307 -13.41 -13.14 27.03
CA GLY A 307 -12.72 -13.19 28.32
C GLY A 307 -13.67 -13.34 29.52
N PHE A 308 -14.94 -13.66 29.29
CA PHE A 308 -15.93 -13.76 30.37
C PHE A 308 -16.06 -15.18 30.91
N ALA A 309 -16.06 -15.31 32.23
CA ALA A 309 -16.61 -16.47 32.91
C ALA A 309 -18.13 -16.30 33.06
N ALA A 310 -18.90 -17.23 32.50
CA ALA A 310 -20.35 -17.13 32.44
C ALA A 310 -21.04 -18.28 33.19
N ARG A 311 -22.18 -17.98 33.81
CA ARG A 311 -23.14 -19.00 34.26
C ARG A 311 -24.06 -19.34 33.08
N VAL A 312 -24.15 -20.62 32.76
CA VAL A 312 -24.93 -21.13 31.63
C VAL A 312 -26.11 -21.93 32.16
N GLU A 313 -27.32 -21.55 31.78
CA GLU A 313 -28.55 -22.27 32.11
C GLU A 313 -29.30 -22.62 30.82
N ARG A 314 -29.84 -23.83 30.74
CA ARG A 314 -30.59 -24.31 29.58
C ARG A 314 -32.04 -24.52 30.01
N HIS A 315 -32.96 -23.77 29.40
CA HIS A 315 -34.40 -23.81 29.69
C HIS A 315 -35.17 -23.80 28.38
N ASP A 316 -36.15 -24.70 28.21
CA ASP A 316 -37.13 -24.68 27.11
C ASP A 316 -36.54 -24.50 25.70
N GLY A 317 -35.40 -25.16 25.42
CA GLY A 317 -34.74 -25.07 24.11
C GLY A 317 -33.97 -23.77 23.86
N ALA A 318 -33.81 -22.91 24.87
CA ALA A 318 -32.94 -21.74 24.88
C ALA A 318 -31.76 -21.91 25.86
N VAL A 319 -30.66 -21.21 25.59
CA VAL A 319 -29.50 -21.11 26.47
C VAL A 319 -29.40 -19.67 26.95
N HIS A 320 -29.39 -19.50 28.27
CA HIS A 320 -29.17 -18.26 28.97
C HIS A 320 -27.73 -18.22 29.49
N ILE A 321 -26.97 -17.21 29.06
CA ILE A 321 -25.56 -17.05 29.38
C ILE A 321 -25.42 -15.76 30.16
N THR A 322 -25.21 -15.84 31.47
CA THR A 322 -25.10 -14.66 32.34
C THR A 322 -23.66 -14.41 32.74
N VAL A 323 -23.17 -13.20 32.49
CA VAL A 323 -21.84 -12.74 32.88
C VAL A 323 -21.94 -11.66 33.96
N GLY A 324 -20.99 -11.65 34.90
CA GLY A 324 -20.83 -10.56 35.86
C GLY A 324 -20.02 -9.42 35.25
N LEU A 325 -20.38 -8.18 35.57
CA LEU A 325 -19.76 -6.98 34.98
C LEU A 325 -18.85 -6.21 35.95
N ALA A 326 -18.61 -6.73 37.16
CA ALA A 326 -17.85 -6.04 38.20
C ALA A 326 -16.44 -5.60 37.76
N THR A 327 -15.76 -6.40 36.94
CA THR A 327 -14.40 -6.16 36.44
C THR A 327 -14.35 -5.55 35.04
N VAL A 328 -15.51 -5.21 34.45
CA VAL A 328 -15.60 -4.69 33.08
C VAL A 328 -15.35 -3.20 33.06
N THR A 329 -14.47 -2.75 32.17
CA THR A 329 -14.28 -1.33 31.89
C THR A 329 -15.54 -0.76 31.22
N PRO A 330 -16.17 0.29 31.77
CA PRO A 330 -17.31 0.94 31.13
C PRO A 330 -16.93 1.49 29.76
N ILE A 331 -17.83 1.37 28.80
CA ILE A 331 -17.70 2.01 27.48
C ILE A 331 -18.76 3.09 27.42
N GLU A 332 -18.31 4.34 27.54
CA GLU A 332 -19.16 5.50 27.29
C GLU A 332 -19.44 5.62 25.80
N GLY A 333 -20.67 6.00 25.48
CA GLY A 333 -21.16 6.25 24.13
C GLY A 333 -21.87 7.57 24.10
#